data_AF-A0A5B9WL83-F1
#
_entry.id   AF-A0A5B9WL83-F1
#
_cell.length_a   1.000
_cell.length_b   1.000
_cell.length_c   1.000
_cell.angle_alpha   90.00
_cell.angle_beta   90.00
_cell.angle_gamma   90.00
#
_symmetry.space_group_name_H-M   'P 1'
#
loop_
_entity.id
_entity.type
_entity.pdbx_description
1 polymer ?
#
loop_
_entity_poly.entity_id
_entity_poly.type
_entity_poly.pdbx_seq_one_letter_code
_entity_poly.pdbx_strand_id
1 'polypeptide(L)'
;MNKGNDIGKELREIAPGLDALGPAPEFDVPGEYFEDFPGKMMAQIRAMEKKEEITAELAELSPFLAAIPRQSPFTVEDGYFDALTRNVSARKLEAPPGRVVKMGRRLRLYKKCLVAAAIAGAISIGAVLLSKQFGTKSLDKQLAQLSDQEIIDYLQFRTDAFDTENIFANASVNEETVNLPDIALPEEFSAEEIEEILEDNLLKDVPFN
;
A
#
# COMPACT_ATOMS: atom_id res chain seq x y z
N MET A 1 -38.55 -13.70 -16.05
CA MET A 1 -38.18 -12.30 -16.30
C MET A 1 -36.71 -12.10 -15.93
N ASN A 2 -35.76 -12.33 -16.85
CA ASN A 2 -34.31 -12.20 -16.62
C ASN A 2 -33.62 -11.27 -17.64
N LYS A 3 -34.34 -10.29 -18.21
CA LYS A 3 -33.78 -9.38 -19.24
C LYS A 3 -32.65 -8.47 -18.71
N GLY A 4 -32.64 -8.16 -17.41
CA GLY A 4 -31.62 -7.28 -16.82
C GLY A 4 -30.20 -7.88 -16.84
N ASN A 5 -30.08 -9.21 -16.73
CA ASN A 5 -28.77 -9.87 -16.74
C ASN A 5 -28.19 -10.03 -18.15
N ASP A 6 -29.00 -9.97 -19.20
CA ASP A 6 -28.53 -10.03 -20.59
C ASP A 6 -27.89 -8.70 -21.01
N ILE A 7 -28.56 -7.59 -20.73
CA ILE A 7 -28.11 -6.25 -21.14
C ILE A 7 -26.73 -5.93 -20.54
N GLY A 8 -26.50 -6.29 -19.27
CA GLY A 8 -25.19 -6.08 -18.64
C GLY A 8 -24.06 -6.89 -19.28
N LYS A 9 -24.35 -8.08 -19.81
CA LYS A 9 -23.36 -8.91 -20.51
C LYS A 9 -23.05 -8.35 -21.90
N GLU A 10 -24.09 -8.00 -22.66
CA GLU A 10 -23.95 -7.41 -23.99
C GLU A 10 -23.18 -6.08 -23.95
N LEU A 11 -23.46 -5.23 -22.96
CA LEU A 11 -22.74 -3.96 -22.78
C LEU A 11 -21.25 -4.16 -22.46
N ARG A 12 -20.91 -5.17 -21.66
CA ARG A 12 -19.51 -5.49 -21.34
C ARG A 12 -18.75 -6.03 -22.55
N GLU A 13 -19.43 -6.74 -23.45
CA GLU A 13 -18.86 -7.24 -24.70
C GLU A 13 -18.60 -6.10 -25.70
N ILE A 14 -19.54 -5.16 -25.82
CA ILE A 14 -19.45 -4.02 -26.76
C ILE A 14 -18.48 -2.95 -26.23
N ALA A 15 -18.43 -2.74 -24.91
CA ALA A 15 -17.65 -1.67 -24.29
C ALA A 15 -16.91 -2.17 -23.04
N PRO A 16 -15.81 -2.93 -23.20
CA PRO A 16 -15.06 -3.52 -22.08
C PRO A 16 -14.41 -2.49 -21.13
N GLY A 17 -14.33 -1.22 -21.56
CA GLY A 17 -13.83 -0.11 -20.74
C GLY A 17 -14.90 0.65 -19.93
N LEU A 18 -16.19 0.30 -20.09
CA LEU A 18 -17.28 1.01 -19.41
C LEU A 18 -17.25 0.81 -17.90
N ASP A 19 -16.86 -0.39 -17.45
CA ASP A 19 -16.67 -0.71 -16.02
C ASP A 19 -15.54 0.12 -15.36
N ALA A 20 -14.61 0.68 -16.16
CA ALA A 20 -13.52 1.52 -15.66
C ALA A 20 -13.92 2.98 -15.39
N LEU A 21 -15.12 3.40 -15.80
CA LEU A 21 -15.64 4.76 -15.63
C LEU A 21 -16.31 4.98 -14.26
N GLY A 22 -16.29 3.98 -13.39
CA GLY A 22 -16.92 4.02 -12.06
C GLY A 22 -18.38 3.53 -12.09
N PRO A 23 -19.08 3.52 -10.93
CA PRO A 23 -20.49 3.20 -10.90
C PRO A 23 -21.25 4.14 -11.85
N ALA A 24 -22.22 3.59 -12.59
CA ALA A 24 -23.06 4.38 -13.47
C ALA A 24 -23.66 5.54 -12.67
N PRO A 25 -23.72 6.76 -13.24
CA PRO A 25 -24.37 7.87 -12.57
C PRO A 25 -25.80 7.44 -12.21
N GLU A 26 -26.25 7.74 -10.99
CA GLU A 26 -27.65 7.60 -10.58
C GLU A 26 -28.49 8.62 -11.36
N PHE A 27 -28.75 8.30 -12.62
CA PHE A 27 -29.65 9.05 -13.48
C PHE A 27 -30.94 8.25 -13.56
N ASP A 28 -31.86 8.53 -12.65
CA ASP A 28 -33.20 7.99 -12.72
C ASP A 28 -34.08 8.95 -13.52
N VAL A 29 -34.79 8.41 -14.50
CA VAL A 29 -35.76 9.19 -15.25
C VAL A 29 -37.06 9.22 -14.45
N PRO A 30 -37.74 10.38 -14.35
CA PRO A 30 -39.06 10.42 -13.73
C PRO A 30 -39.98 9.38 -14.37
N GLY A 31 -40.83 8.74 -13.55
CA GLY A 31 -41.86 7.83 -14.04
C GLY A 31 -42.65 8.47 -15.19
N GLU A 32 -42.94 7.69 -16.22
CA GLU A 32 -43.71 8.10 -17.41
C GLU A 32 -43.03 9.13 -18.34
N TYR A 33 -41.76 9.51 -18.10
CA TYR A 33 -41.02 10.45 -18.96
C TYR A 33 -41.07 10.07 -20.44
N PHE A 34 -40.80 8.80 -20.75
CA PHE A 34 -40.80 8.31 -22.13
C PHE A 34 -42.18 7.98 -22.69
N GLU A 35 -43.16 7.66 -21.84
CA GLU A 35 -44.54 7.39 -22.25
C GLU A 35 -45.26 8.68 -22.64
N ASP A 36 -45.01 9.76 -21.91
CA ASP A 36 -45.57 11.09 -22.18
C ASP A 36 -44.87 11.85 -23.31
N PHE A 37 -43.60 11.52 -23.56
CA PHE A 37 -42.75 12.28 -24.47
C PHE A 37 -43.33 12.41 -25.90
N PRO A 38 -43.82 11.32 -26.54
CA PRO A 38 -44.44 11.42 -27.86
C PRO A 38 -45.65 12.35 -27.88
N GLY A 39 -46.51 12.28 -26.84
CA GLY A 39 -47.68 13.15 -26.72
C GLY A 39 -47.31 14.62 -26.57
N LYS A 40 -46.34 14.93 -25.71
CA LYS A 40 -45.81 16.28 -25.50
C LYS A 40 -45.17 16.83 -26.77
N MET A 41 -44.39 16.02 -27.48
CA MET A 41 -43.76 16.41 -28.73
C MET A 41 -44.78 16.68 -29.84
N MET A 42 -45.79 15.84 -30.00
CA MET A 42 -46.86 16.07 -30.99
C MET A 42 -47.70 17.31 -30.67
N ALA A 43 -47.98 17.57 -29.38
CA ALA A 43 -48.63 18.79 -28.95
C ALA A 43 -47.78 20.03 -29.29
N GLN A 44 -46.47 19.95 -29.07
CA GLN A 44 -45.53 21.03 -29.40
C GLN A 44 -45.45 21.30 -30.91
N ILE A 45 -45.42 20.25 -31.74
CA ILE A 45 -45.41 20.38 -33.21
C ILE A 45 -46.69 21.08 -33.68
N ARG A 46 -47.85 20.65 -33.20
CA ARG A 46 -49.14 21.29 -33.53
C ARG A 46 -49.21 22.75 -33.07
N ALA A 47 -48.65 23.06 -31.90
CA ALA A 47 -48.53 24.44 -31.42
C ALA A 47 -47.62 25.28 -32.34
N MET A 48 -46.52 24.69 -32.84
CA MET A 48 -45.66 25.35 -33.83
C MET A 48 -46.32 25.52 -35.19
N GLU A 49 -47.18 24.59 -35.63
CA GLU A 49 -47.95 24.74 -36.88
C GLU A 49 -48.99 25.87 -36.78
N LYS A 50 -49.54 26.11 -35.58
CA LYS A 50 -50.45 27.23 -35.28
C LYS A 50 -49.74 28.59 -35.16
N LYS A 51 -48.53 28.73 -35.73
CA LYS A 51 -47.65 29.89 -35.61
C LYS A 51 -48.34 31.22 -35.88
N GLU A 52 -49.22 31.25 -36.89
CA GLU A 52 -49.95 32.47 -37.28
C GLU A 52 -50.94 32.92 -36.20
N GLU A 53 -51.60 32.00 -35.53
CA GLU A 53 -52.54 32.30 -34.44
C GLU A 53 -51.80 32.74 -33.18
N ILE A 54 -50.68 32.09 -32.85
CA ILE A 54 -49.82 32.50 -31.73
C ILE A 54 -49.23 33.91 -31.96
N THR A 55 -48.89 34.27 -33.20
CA THR A 55 -48.44 35.63 -33.50
C THR A 55 -49.55 36.66 -33.36
N ALA A 56 -50.81 36.29 -33.67
CA ALA A 56 -51.96 37.15 -33.50
C ALA A 56 -52.31 37.36 -32.01
N GLU A 57 -52.37 36.28 -31.22
CA GLU A 57 -52.60 36.35 -29.77
C GLU A 57 -51.48 37.12 -29.05
N LEU A 58 -50.22 36.90 -29.43
CA LEU A 58 -49.09 37.62 -28.84
C LEU A 58 -49.07 39.10 -29.21
N ALA A 59 -49.52 39.45 -30.42
CA ALA A 59 -49.68 40.84 -30.84
C ALA A 59 -50.77 41.57 -30.05
N GLU A 60 -51.85 40.86 -29.69
CA GLU A 60 -52.92 41.38 -28.84
C GLU A 60 -52.49 41.52 -27.36
N LEU A 61 -51.80 40.52 -26.81
CA LEU A 61 -51.35 40.52 -25.41
C LEU A 61 -50.12 41.41 -25.16
N SER A 62 -49.20 41.46 -26.13
CA SER A 62 -47.91 42.15 -26.00
C SER A 62 -47.34 42.56 -27.36
N PRO A 63 -47.78 43.70 -27.92
CA PRO A 63 -47.32 44.17 -29.23
C PRO A 63 -45.79 44.36 -29.28
N PHE A 64 -45.15 44.67 -28.15
CA PHE A 64 -43.70 44.78 -28.03
C PHE A 64 -42.98 43.44 -28.25
N LEU A 65 -43.43 42.35 -27.63
CA LEU A 65 -42.80 41.03 -27.80
C LEU A 65 -43.07 40.45 -29.19
N ALA A 66 -44.24 40.74 -29.76
CA ALA A 66 -44.57 40.36 -31.13
C ALA A 66 -43.68 41.07 -32.18
N ALA A 67 -43.22 42.29 -31.88
CA ALA A 67 -42.32 43.05 -32.76
C ALA A 67 -40.85 42.56 -32.72
N ILE A 68 -40.47 41.72 -31.74
CA ILE A 68 -39.11 41.20 -31.64
C ILE A 68 -38.93 40.07 -32.68
N PRO A 69 -37.93 40.16 -33.58
CA PRO A 69 -37.66 39.10 -34.53
C PRO A 69 -37.20 37.85 -33.79
N ARG A 70 -37.91 36.73 -33.97
CA ARG A 70 -37.53 35.42 -33.44
C ARG A 70 -36.37 34.84 -34.24
N GLN A 71 -35.18 35.41 -34.07
CA GLN A 71 -33.95 34.86 -34.62
C GLN A 71 -33.34 33.90 -33.58
N SER A 72 -33.05 32.67 -33.99
CA SER A 72 -32.29 31.74 -33.17
C SER A 72 -30.86 32.29 -32.99
N PRO A 73 -30.40 32.55 -31.75
CA PRO A 73 -29.08 33.14 -31.52
C PRO A 73 -27.93 32.20 -31.91
N PHE A 74 -28.22 30.90 -32.06
CA PHE A 74 -27.26 29.89 -32.47
C PHE A 74 -27.64 29.39 -33.87
N THR A 75 -27.01 29.99 -34.88
CA THR A 75 -27.01 29.45 -36.24
C THR A 75 -25.57 29.15 -36.62
N VAL A 76 -25.36 28.04 -37.31
CA VAL A 76 -24.07 27.69 -37.87
C VAL A 76 -24.05 28.12 -39.34
N GLU A 77 -22.89 28.56 -39.82
CA GLU A 77 -22.70 28.86 -41.24
C GLU A 77 -22.79 27.58 -42.08
N ASP A 78 -23.19 27.74 -43.34
CA ASP A 78 -23.21 26.65 -44.31
C ASP A 78 -21.81 26.02 -44.42
N GLY A 79 -21.75 24.70 -44.31
CA GLY A 79 -20.50 23.94 -44.38
C GLY A 79 -19.67 23.90 -43.07
N TYR A 80 -20.18 24.42 -41.94
CA TYR A 80 -19.49 24.31 -40.64
C TYR A 80 -19.10 22.86 -40.30
N PHE A 81 -20.04 21.92 -40.45
CA PHE A 81 -19.81 20.51 -40.12
C PHE A 81 -18.89 19.80 -41.13
N ASP A 82 -18.89 20.21 -42.39
CA ASP A 82 -17.96 19.70 -43.40
C ASP A 82 -16.53 20.15 -43.09
N ALA A 83 -16.37 21.45 -42.78
CA ALA A 83 -15.09 22.00 -42.35
C ALA A 83 -14.60 21.36 -41.05
N LEU A 84 -15.49 21.15 -40.07
CA LEU A 84 -15.17 20.48 -38.81
C LEU A 84 -14.66 19.06 -39.05
N THR A 85 -15.35 18.28 -39.89
CA THR A 85 -14.97 16.90 -40.22
C THR A 85 -13.60 16.85 -40.91
N ARG A 86 -13.34 17.79 -41.84
CA ARG A 86 -12.04 17.94 -42.51
C ARG A 86 -10.93 18.36 -41.53
N ASN A 87 -11.22 19.28 -40.62
CA ASN A 87 -10.25 19.79 -39.66
C ASN A 87 -9.87 18.73 -38.60
N VAL A 88 -10.84 17.94 -38.14
CA VAL A 88 -10.59 16.85 -37.17
C VAL A 88 -9.77 15.72 -37.81
N SER A 89 -10.09 15.35 -39.05
CA SER A 89 -9.33 14.34 -39.78
C SER A 89 -7.90 14.80 -40.11
N ALA A 90 -7.72 16.05 -40.55
CA ALA A 90 -6.39 16.62 -40.77
C ALA A 90 -5.54 16.65 -39.48
N ARG A 91 -6.11 17.08 -38.35
CA ARG A 91 -5.41 17.09 -37.06
C ARG A 91 -5.03 15.69 -36.56
N LYS A 92 -5.82 14.66 -36.87
CA LYS A 92 -5.50 13.27 -36.52
C LYS A 92 -4.31 12.73 -37.31
N LEU A 93 -4.11 13.22 -38.53
CA LEU A 93 -3.00 12.83 -39.40
C LEU A 93 -1.70 13.60 -39.09
N GLU A 94 -1.82 14.85 -38.62
CA GLU A 94 -0.67 15.72 -38.32
C GLU A 94 -0.23 15.73 -36.85
N ALA A 95 -0.96 15.04 -35.96
CA ALA A 95 -0.56 14.95 -34.57
C ALA A 95 0.78 14.17 -34.46
N PRO A 96 1.86 14.79 -33.94
CA PRO A 96 3.07 14.03 -33.65
C PRO A 96 2.71 12.93 -32.65
N PRO A 97 3.22 11.69 -32.81
CA PRO A 97 2.95 10.62 -31.87
C PRO A 97 3.33 11.12 -30.48
N GLY A 98 2.34 11.16 -29.58
CA GLY A 98 2.52 11.67 -28.22
C GLY A 98 3.78 11.06 -27.61
N ARG A 99 4.61 11.89 -26.96
CA ARG A 99 5.94 11.50 -26.45
C ARG A 99 5.80 10.34 -25.45
N VAL A 100 5.93 9.11 -25.93
CA VAL A 100 5.97 7.91 -25.08
C VAL A 100 7.34 7.85 -24.40
N VAL A 101 7.41 8.31 -23.16
CA VAL A 101 8.61 8.15 -22.33
C VAL A 101 8.60 6.74 -21.76
N LYS A 102 9.50 5.89 -22.26
CA LYS A 102 9.73 4.56 -21.69
C LYS A 102 10.34 4.75 -20.30
N MET A 103 9.59 4.42 -19.25
CA MET A 103 10.07 4.49 -17.87
C MET A 103 11.25 3.52 -17.69
N GLY A 104 12.43 4.04 -17.36
CA GLY A 104 13.64 3.22 -17.21
C GLY A 104 13.57 2.29 -15.99
N ARG A 105 13.96 1.01 -16.18
CA ARG A 105 13.97 -0.04 -15.12
C ARG A 105 14.76 0.37 -13.87
N ARG A 106 15.77 1.23 -14.04
CA ARG A 106 16.65 1.71 -12.95
C ARG A 106 15.87 2.49 -11.88
N LEU A 107 14.92 3.35 -12.27
CA LEU A 107 14.14 4.15 -11.31
C LEU A 107 13.24 3.28 -10.41
N ARG A 108 12.84 2.10 -10.90
CA ARG A 108 12.02 1.14 -10.13
C ARG A 108 12.84 0.38 -9.09
N LEU A 109 14.14 0.17 -9.34
CA LEU A 109 15.04 -0.51 -8.41
C LEU A 109 15.46 0.40 -7.25
N TYR A 110 15.75 1.67 -7.51
CA TYR A 110 16.11 2.63 -6.44
C TYR A 110 15.00 2.78 -5.38
N LYS A 111 13.72 2.72 -5.77
CA LYS A 111 12.61 2.73 -4.81
C LYS A 111 12.62 1.55 -3.85
N LYS A 112 13.10 0.36 -4.28
CA LYS A 112 13.20 -0.81 -3.40
C LYS A 112 14.40 -0.71 -2.45
N CYS A 113 15.54 -0.20 -2.94
CA CYS A 113 16.72 0.02 -2.10
C CYS A 113 16.49 1.07 -1.01
N LEU A 114 15.70 2.12 -1.29
CA LEU A 114 15.38 3.16 -0.31
C LEU A 114 14.60 2.62 0.89
N VAL A 115 13.65 1.71 0.67
CA VAL A 115 12.89 1.05 1.74
C VAL A 115 13.81 0.18 2.60
N ALA A 116 14.71 -0.59 1.98
CA ALA A 116 15.65 -1.44 2.72
C ALA A 116 16.60 -0.62 3.61
N ALA A 117 17.13 0.50 3.11
CA ALA A 117 18.00 1.38 3.89
C ALA A 117 17.27 2.04 5.07
N ALA A 118 16.01 2.45 4.87
CA ALA A 118 15.19 3.01 5.94
C ALA A 118 14.91 2.00 7.06
N ILE A 119 14.60 0.75 6.70
CA ILE A 119 14.38 -0.34 7.68
C ILE A 119 15.67 -0.65 8.44
N ALA A 120 16.80 -0.80 7.76
CA ALA A 120 18.10 -1.02 8.40
C ALA A 120 18.49 0.14 9.33
N GLY A 121 18.23 1.38 8.91
CA GLY A 121 18.42 2.58 9.72
C GLY A 121 17.56 2.54 10.99
N ALA A 122 16.26 2.27 10.87
CA ALA A 122 15.35 2.18 12.01
C ALA A 122 15.75 1.07 13.01
N ILE A 123 16.17 -0.10 12.50
CA ILE A 123 16.66 -1.20 13.34
C ILE A 123 17.94 -0.79 14.07
N SER A 124 18.91 -0.17 13.37
CA SER A 124 20.17 0.26 13.98
C SER A 124 19.97 1.33 15.07
N ILE A 125 19.08 2.30 14.83
CA ILE A 125 18.74 3.35 15.81
C ILE A 125 17.98 2.74 16.99
N GLY A 126 17.04 1.84 16.73
CA GLY A 126 16.30 1.12 17.77
C GLY A 126 17.20 0.30 18.68
N ALA A 127 18.17 -0.42 18.12
CA ALA A 127 19.15 -1.20 18.88
C ALA A 127 19.97 -0.32 19.84
N VAL A 128 20.48 0.83 19.37
CA VAL A 128 21.28 1.75 20.19
C VAL A 128 20.46 2.34 21.34
N LEU A 129 19.19 2.70 21.09
CA LEU A 129 18.30 3.21 22.13
C LEU A 129 17.96 2.15 23.18
N LEU A 130 17.74 0.91 22.74
CA LEU A 130 17.42 -0.20 23.63
C LEU A 130 18.62 -0.64 24.47
N SER A 131 19.82 -0.69 23.89
CA SER A 131 21.07 -0.96 24.62
C SER A 131 21.36 0.09 25.69
N LYS A 132 20.99 1.37 25.46
CA LYS A 132 21.09 2.41 26.50
C LYS A 132 20.12 2.18 27.67
N GLN A 133 18.98 1.55 27.43
CA GLN A 133 17.97 1.28 28.46
C GLN A 133 18.27 0.03 29.29
N PHE A 134 18.94 -0.98 28.71
CA PHE A 134 19.34 -2.22 29.41
C PHE A 134 20.78 -2.24 29.92
N GLY A 135 21.50 -1.12 29.87
CA GLY A 135 22.87 -1.04 30.41
C GLY A 135 22.90 -1.24 31.93
N THR A 136 23.31 -2.45 32.36
CA THR A 136 23.91 -2.98 33.62
C THR A 136 23.65 -2.36 34.99
N LYS A 137 23.08 -1.15 35.11
CA LYS A 137 22.78 -0.46 36.36
C LYS A 137 21.80 -1.22 37.25
N SER A 138 21.04 -2.16 36.68
CA SER A 138 20.14 -3.02 37.46
C SER A 138 20.90 -4.08 38.26
N LEU A 139 21.93 -4.71 37.69
CA LEU A 139 22.70 -5.74 38.39
C LEU A 139 23.55 -5.13 39.50
N ASP A 140 24.31 -4.08 39.23
CA ASP A 140 25.14 -3.43 40.26
C ASP A 140 24.30 -2.91 41.43
N LYS A 141 23.10 -2.40 41.13
CA LYS A 141 22.14 -1.95 42.16
C LYS A 141 21.52 -3.13 42.93
N GLN A 142 21.26 -4.24 42.27
CA GLN A 142 20.77 -5.47 42.90
C GLN A 142 21.84 -6.10 43.80
N LEU A 143 23.11 -6.12 43.37
CA LEU A 143 24.24 -6.59 44.20
C LEU A 143 24.47 -5.67 45.41
N ALA A 144 24.36 -4.35 45.25
CA ALA A 144 24.50 -3.41 46.36
C ALA A 144 23.34 -3.45 47.38
N GLN A 145 22.22 -4.09 47.02
CA GLN A 145 21.06 -4.28 47.90
C GLN A 145 21.09 -5.59 48.68
N LEU A 146 22.02 -6.50 48.39
CA LEU A 146 22.21 -7.71 49.17
C LEU A 146 22.82 -7.36 50.52
N SER A 147 22.25 -7.91 51.59
CA SER A 147 22.72 -7.69 52.95
C SER A 147 23.87 -8.64 53.31
N ASP A 148 24.79 -8.20 54.16
CA ASP A 148 25.91 -9.03 54.63
C ASP A 148 25.42 -10.33 55.30
N GLN A 149 24.22 -10.30 55.91
CA GLN A 149 23.60 -11.48 56.54
C GLN A 149 23.15 -12.52 55.50
N GLU A 150 22.57 -12.09 54.38
CA GLU A 150 22.18 -13.01 53.29
C GLU A 150 23.40 -13.64 52.61
N ILE A 151 24.52 -12.90 52.54
CA ILE A 151 25.79 -13.41 52.03
C ILE A 151 26.32 -14.49 52.99
N ILE A 152 26.29 -14.24 54.31
CA ILE A 152 26.74 -15.20 55.32
C ILE A 152 25.85 -16.46 55.32
N ASP A 153 24.53 -16.29 55.29
CA ASP A 153 23.57 -17.40 55.25
C ASP A 153 23.75 -18.23 53.97
N TYR A 154 23.97 -17.59 52.82
CA TYR A 154 24.25 -18.29 51.57
C TYR A 154 25.55 -19.09 51.65
N LEU A 155 26.62 -18.49 52.17
CA LEU A 155 27.89 -19.17 52.35
C LEU A 155 27.77 -20.32 53.35
N GLN A 156 27.08 -20.15 54.47
CA GLN A 156 26.86 -21.22 55.45
C GLN A 156 26.00 -22.36 54.90
N PHE A 157 24.99 -22.03 54.10
CA PHE A 157 24.10 -23.03 53.51
C PHE A 157 24.76 -23.83 52.38
N ARG A 158 25.72 -23.24 51.66
CA ARG A 158 26.43 -23.85 50.53
C ARG A 158 27.80 -24.43 50.86
N THR A 159 28.38 -24.11 52.01
CA THR A 159 29.72 -24.57 52.40
C THR A 159 29.56 -25.72 53.39
N ASP A 160 29.85 -26.94 52.95
CA ASP A 160 29.85 -28.13 53.79
C ASP A 160 31.13 -28.16 54.63
N ALA A 161 31.16 -28.94 55.73
CA ALA A 161 32.31 -28.98 56.65
C ALA A 161 33.66 -29.33 55.97
N PHE A 162 33.63 -30.01 54.82
CA PHE A 162 34.80 -30.37 54.02
C PHE A 162 35.30 -29.26 53.09
N ASP A 163 34.45 -28.31 52.69
CA ASP A 163 34.85 -27.20 51.81
C ASP A 163 35.66 -26.13 52.56
N THR A 164 35.38 -25.95 53.86
CA THR A 164 36.20 -25.09 54.72
C THR A 164 37.67 -25.53 54.74
N GLU A 165 37.93 -26.84 54.80
CA GLU A 165 39.29 -27.39 54.86
C GLU A 165 40.04 -27.20 53.53
N ASN A 166 39.34 -27.31 52.39
CA ASN A 166 39.88 -27.01 51.06
C ASN A 166 40.14 -25.50 50.85
N ILE A 167 39.34 -24.61 51.42
CA ILE A 167 39.58 -23.16 51.35
C ILE A 167 40.82 -22.78 52.19
N PHE A 168 41.00 -23.35 53.38
CA PHE A 168 42.21 -23.13 54.20
C PHE A 168 43.47 -23.78 53.61
N ALA A 169 43.34 -24.94 52.96
CA ALA A 169 44.44 -25.58 52.23
C ALA A 169 44.91 -24.71 51.05
N ASN A 170 43.98 -24.05 50.34
CA ASN A 170 44.34 -23.18 49.21
C ASN A 170 44.76 -21.77 49.64
N ALA A 171 44.26 -21.24 50.76
CA ALA A 171 44.67 -19.93 51.29
C ALA A 171 46.06 -19.93 51.95
N SER A 172 46.57 -21.10 52.35
CA SER A 172 47.95 -21.27 52.82
C SER A 172 48.96 -21.52 51.70
N VAL A 173 48.50 -21.65 50.45
CA VAL A 173 49.36 -21.66 49.25
C VAL A 173 49.49 -20.23 48.73
N ASN A 174 50.21 -19.42 49.49
CA ASN A 174 50.82 -18.21 49.00
C ASN A 174 52.28 -18.23 49.46
N GLU A 175 53.12 -18.86 48.66
CA GLU A 175 54.46 -18.40 48.30
C GLU A 175 55.08 -19.46 47.37
N GLU A 176 55.39 -19.04 46.15
CA GLU A 176 56.16 -19.77 45.14
C GLU A 176 55.50 -20.89 44.30
N THR A 177 55.57 -20.65 42.99
CA THR A 177 55.44 -21.55 41.83
C THR A 177 54.06 -21.71 41.17
N VAL A 178 53.97 -21.06 40.00
CA VAL A 178 53.02 -21.28 38.91
C VAL A 178 53.04 -22.75 38.50
N ASN A 179 51.92 -23.46 38.66
CA ASN A 179 51.51 -24.60 37.82
C ASN A 179 50.03 -24.94 38.10
N LEU A 180 49.16 -24.72 37.10
CA LEU A 180 47.78 -25.22 37.13
C LEU A 180 47.77 -26.75 36.99
N PRO A 181 46.89 -27.48 37.71
CA PRO A 181 46.72 -28.91 37.54
C PRO A 181 45.94 -29.25 36.25
N ASP A 182 46.39 -30.32 35.62
CA ASP A 182 45.97 -30.93 34.35
C ASP A 182 44.54 -31.50 34.41
N ILE A 183 43.63 -30.96 33.59
CA ILE A 183 42.30 -31.55 33.34
C ILE A 183 42.41 -32.33 32.03
N ALA A 184 42.60 -33.65 32.13
CA ALA A 184 42.70 -34.55 30.99
C ALA A 184 41.39 -34.58 30.17
N LEU A 185 41.47 -34.17 28.90
CA LEU A 185 40.44 -34.38 27.87
C LEU A 185 40.83 -35.59 27.00
N PRO A 186 39.91 -36.49 26.63
CA PRO A 186 40.21 -37.64 25.78
C PRO A 186 40.51 -37.22 24.33
N GLU A 187 41.42 -37.98 23.74
CA GLU A 187 41.89 -38.08 22.35
C GLU A 187 41.22 -37.21 21.26
N GLU A 188 42.09 -36.53 20.50
CA GLU A 188 41.82 -35.64 19.37
C GLU A 188 40.83 -36.26 18.35
N PHE A 189 39.64 -35.67 18.21
CA PHE A 189 38.78 -35.93 17.06
C PHE A 189 39.54 -35.62 15.77
N SER A 190 39.58 -36.57 14.84
CA SER A 190 40.24 -36.34 13.55
C SER A 190 39.48 -35.27 12.75
N ALA A 191 40.19 -34.50 11.92
CA ALA A 191 39.56 -33.46 11.09
C ALA A 191 38.44 -34.02 10.19
N GLU A 192 38.51 -35.30 9.85
CA GLU A 192 37.52 -36.01 9.04
C GLU A 192 36.20 -36.24 9.81
N GLU A 193 36.26 -36.57 11.10
CA GLU A 193 35.05 -36.68 11.95
C GLU A 193 34.38 -35.32 12.18
N ILE A 194 35.17 -34.25 12.27
CA ILE A 194 34.64 -32.89 12.39
C ILE A 194 33.88 -32.50 11.13
N GLU A 195 34.38 -32.89 9.95
CA GLU A 195 33.73 -32.62 8.66
C GLU A 195 32.44 -33.44 8.50
N GLU A 196 32.43 -34.71 8.92
CA GLU A 196 31.23 -35.55 8.94
C GLU A 196 30.13 -34.99 9.87
N ILE A 197 30.49 -34.53 11.07
CA ILE A 197 29.55 -33.93 12.02
C ILE A 197 29.00 -32.58 11.50
N LEU A 198 29.81 -31.80 10.79
CA LEU A 198 29.37 -30.56 10.15
C LEU A 198 28.43 -30.83 8.97
N GLU A 199 28.70 -31.84 8.15
CA GLU A 199 27.86 -32.22 7.01
C GLU A 199 26.48 -32.77 7.46
N ASP A 200 26.43 -33.59 8.52
CA ASP A 200 25.17 -34.13 9.06
C ASP A 200 24.28 -33.03 9.70
N ASN A 201 24.87 -31.94 10.19
CA ASN A 201 24.13 -30.78 10.69
C ASN A 201 23.69 -29.82 9.57
N LEU A 202 24.43 -29.76 8.45
CA LEU A 202 24.06 -28.96 7.28
C LEU A 202 22.96 -29.61 6.43
N LEU A 203 22.84 -30.95 6.44
CA LEU A 203 21.81 -31.71 5.72
C LEU A 203 20.48 -31.85 6.49
N LYS A 204 20.46 -31.56 7.80
CA LYS A 204 19.22 -31.39 8.56
C LYS A 204 18.65 -30.00 8.31
N ASP A 205 17.95 -29.85 7.18
CA ASP A 205 17.03 -28.74 6.95
C ASP A 205 16.14 -28.57 8.19
N VAL A 206 16.34 -27.48 8.94
CA VAL A 206 15.45 -27.08 10.02
C VAL A 206 14.10 -26.78 9.37
N PRO A 207 13.03 -27.56 9.63
CA PRO A 207 11.72 -27.17 9.13
C PRO A 207 11.35 -25.85 9.81
N PHE A 208 11.26 -24.79 9.02
CA PHE A 208 10.69 -23.52 9.45
C PHE A 208 9.25 -23.78 9.89
N ASN A 209 9.00 -23.66 11.20
CA ASN A 209 7.68 -23.45 11.77
C ASN A 209 7.77 -22.39 12.86
#